data_AF-A0A1C5VVL0-F1
#
_entry.id   AF-A0A1C5VVL0-F1
#
_cell.length_a   1.000
_cell.length_b   1.000
_cell.length_c   1.000
_cell.angle_alpha   90.00
_cell.angle_beta   90.00
_cell.angle_gamma   90.00
#
_symmetry.space_group_name_H-M   'P 1'
#
loop_
_entity.id
_entity.type
_entity.pdbx_description
1 polymer ?
#
loop_
_entity_poly.entity_id
_entity_poly.type
_entity_poly.pdbx_seq_one_letter_code
_entity_poly.pdbx_strand_id
1 'polypeptide(L)'
;MDEDSLEKYRGTFGDEKLFMEEKDTSDRIFLLSEEEAEECLPTSQEKQAEPTEYALAQGVSAVERTTDFDYGYCSWWLRSPGFLQKNANYVSESGVTSFYGAAVDNLDFGVRPAMWINITAS
;
A
#
# COMPACT_ATOMS: atom_id res chain seq x y z
N MET A 1 -34.50 -0.55 8.51
CA MET A 1 -33.69 -1.25 7.48
C MET A 1 -34.51 -2.47 7.17
N ASP A 2 -35.25 -2.40 6.07
CA ASP A 2 -36.40 -3.25 5.81
C ASP A 2 -35.93 -4.61 5.28
N GLU A 3 -36.49 -5.70 5.81
CA GLU A 3 -36.17 -7.10 5.46
C GLU A 3 -36.22 -7.39 3.95
N ASP A 4 -36.93 -6.55 3.19
CA ASP A 4 -37.12 -6.68 1.74
C ASP A 4 -35.85 -6.43 0.90
N SER A 5 -34.79 -5.83 1.46
CA SER A 5 -33.59 -5.49 0.67
C SER A 5 -32.60 -6.65 0.47
N LEU A 6 -32.81 -7.79 1.14
CA LEU A 6 -31.88 -8.94 1.10
C LEU A 6 -32.25 -10.00 0.05
N GLU A 7 -33.35 -9.85 -0.70
CA GLU A 7 -33.78 -10.87 -1.67
C GLU A 7 -32.95 -10.91 -2.97
N LYS A 8 -32.10 -9.91 -3.22
CA LYS A 8 -31.38 -9.76 -4.50
C LYS A 8 -30.20 -10.72 -4.71
N TYR A 9 -29.74 -11.43 -3.67
CA TYR A 9 -28.53 -12.27 -3.72
C TYR A 9 -28.79 -13.79 -3.60
N ARG A 10 -29.97 -14.27 -4.00
CA ARG A 10 -30.33 -15.69 -3.94
C ARG A 10 -30.00 -16.42 -5.24
N GLY A 11 -28.76 -16.85 -5.41
CA GLY A 11 -28.40 -17.89 -6.39
C GLY A 11 -28.56 -19.28 -5.76
N THR A 12 -29.31 -20.20 -6.39
CA THR A 12 -29.48 -21.58 -5.92
C THR A 12 -28.46 -22.51 -6.57
N PHE A 13 -27.60 -23.15 -5.77
CA PHE A 13 -26.75 -24.27 -6.17
C PHE A 13 -27.09 -25.46 -5.27
N GLY A 14 -27.94 -26.38 -5.74
CA GLY A 14 -28.37 -27.54 -4.96
C GLY A 14 -29.18 -27.18 -3.70
N ASP A 15 -29.76 -28.20 -3.05
CA ASP A 15 -30.63 -28.03 -1.87
C ASP A 15 -29.90 -27.55 -0.59
N GLU A 16 -28.69 -27.00 -0.72
CA GLU A 16 -27.90 -26.45 0.36
C GLU A 16 -27.94 -24.93 0.29
N LYS A 17 -28.74 -24.33 1.20
CA LYS A 17 -28.83 -22.89 1.38
C LYS A 17 -27.52 -22.41 2.03
N LEU A 18 -26.51 -22.09 1.23
CA LEU A 18 -25.26 -21.49 1.68
C LEU A 18 -25.54 -20.05 2.10
N PHE A 19 -25.81 -19.82 3.38
CA PHE A 19 -25.80 -18.49 3.95
C PHE A 19 -24.34 -18.06 4.10
N MET A 20 -23.82 -17.32 3.13
CA MET A 20 -22.64 -16.50 3.36
C MET A 20 -23.08 -15.37 4.29
N GLU A 21 -22.75 -15.49 5.57
CA GLU A 21 -22.90 -14.40 6.53
C GLU A 21 -21.86 -13.33 6.16
N GLU A 22 -22.31 -12.21 5.60
CA GLU A 22 -21.46 -11.05 5.35
C GLU A 22 -21.05 -10.48 6.70
N LYS A 23 -19.85 -10.87 7.17
CA LYS A 23 -19.26 -10.32 8.39
C LYS A 23 -18.55 -9.03 8.04
N ASP A 24 -19.01 -7.92 8.62
CA ASP A 24 -18.30 -6.65 8.58
C ASP A 24 -16.86 -6.86 9.08
N THR A 25 -15.87 -6.52 8.25
CA THR A 25 -14.46 -6.50 8.64
C THR A 25 -14.05 -5.07 8.97
N SER A 26 -13.29 -4.90 10.05
CA SER A 26 -12.67 -3.61 10.42
C SER A 26 -11.22 -3.57 9.94
N ASP A 27 -11.04 -3.64 8.62
CA ASP A 27 -9.72 -3.57 8.01
C ASP A 27 -9.16 -2.14 8.07
N ARG A 28 -7.90 -2.00 8.47
CA ARG A 28 -7.21 -0.71 8.56
C ARG A 28 -6.08 -0.65 7.55
N ILE A 29 -6.16 0.34 6.67
CA ILE A 29 -5.11 0.69 5.71
C ILE A 29 -4.23 1.77 6.35
N PHE A 30 -2.93 1.57 6.36
CA PHE A 30 -1.95 2.51 6.92
C PHE A 30 -0.68 2.56 6.05
N LEU A 31 0.20 3.52 6.35
CA LEU A 31 1.56 3.56 5.79
C LEU A 31 2.54 2.97 6.80
N LEU A 32 3.49 2.17 6.32
CA LEU A 32 4.54 1.59 7.14
C LEU A 32 5.38 2.69 7.82
N SER A 33 5.87 2.40 9.02
CA SER A 33 6.95 3.19 9.64
C SER A 33 8.26 2.72 9.03
N GLU A 34 9.33 3.47 9.30
CA GLU A 34 10.69 2.99 9.04
C GLU A 34 10.93 1.59 9.64
N GLU A 35 10.61 1.39 10.92
CA GLU A 35 10.81 0.10 11.60
C GLU A 35 10.00 -1.04 10.95
N GLU A 36 8.72 -0.82 10.66
CA GLU A 36 7.87 -1.83 10.01
C GLU A 36 8.31 -2.10 8.57
N ALA A 37 8.83 -1.09 7.85
CA ALA A 37 9.36 -1.29 6.51
C ALA A 37 10.61 -2.17 6.54
N GLU A 38 11.51 -2.00 7.51
CA GLU A 38 12.66 -2.88 7.69
C GLU A 38 12.26 -4.29 8.17
N GLU A 39 11.21 -4.42 8.98
CA GLU A 39 10.72 -5.72 9.46
C GLU A 39 9.98 -6.51 8.36
N CYS A 40 9.09 -5.84 7.61
CA CYS A 40 8.24 -6.48 6.61
C CYS A 40 8.93 -6.65 5.25
N LEU A 41 9.89 -5.77 4.91
CA LEU A 41 10.60 -5.72 3.63
C LEU A 41 12.11 -5.57 3.88
N PRO A 42 12.78 -6.60 4.40
CA PRO A 42 14.14 -6.49 4.97
C PRO A 42 15.23 -6.17 3.95
N THR A 43 14.99 -6.39 2.66
CA THR A 43 15.96 -6.07 1.61
C THR A 43 15.55 -4.84 0.80
N SER A 44 16.55 -4.14 0.25
CA SER A 44 16.29 -3.03 -0.68
C SER A 44 15.43 -3.47 -1.87
N GLN A 45 15.66 -4.69 -2.38
CA GLN A 45 14.90 -5.25 -3.50
C GLN A 45 13.40 -5.40 -3.15
N GLU A 46 13.06 -5.83 -1.93
CA GLU A 46 11.65 -5.96 -1.50
C GLU A 46 10.98 -4.59 -1.29
N LYS A 47 11.79 -3.59 -0.92
CA LYS A 47 11.39 -2.20 -0.73
C LYS A 47 11.18 -1.45 -2.06
N GLN A 48 11.78 -1.88 -3.16
CA GLN A 48 11.53 -1.32 -4.48
C GLN A 48 10.05 -1.50 -4.89
N ALA A 49 9.48 -0.47 -5.51
CA ALA A 49 8.08 -0.45 -5.90
C ALA A 49 7.91 0.22 -7.26
N GLU A 50 7.21 -0.45 -8.17
CA GLU A 50 6.82 0.15 -9.46
C GLU A 50 5.59 1.04 -9.25
N PRO A 51 5.58 2.26 -9.80
CA PRO A 51 4.39 3.09 -9.76
C PRO A 51 3.31 2.49 -10.67
N THR A 52 2.06 2.62 -10.24
CA THR A 52 0.92 2.32 -11.11
C THR A 52 0.74 3.41 -12.17
N GLU A 53 0.04 3.11 -13.26
CA GLU A 53 -0.34 4.13 -14.26
C GLU A 53 -1.10 5.30 -13.62
N TYR A 54 -1.94 5.01 -12.62
CA TYR A 54 -2.62 6.03 -11.84
C TYR A 54 -1.63 6.92 -11.10
N ALA A 55 -0.65 6.34 -10.39
CA ALA A 55 0.36 7.10 -9.66
C ALA A 55 1.17 8.03 -10.58
N LEU A 56 1.59 7.53 -11.76
CA LEU A 56 2.27 8.34 -12.77
C LEU A 56 1.39 9.50 -13.25
N ALA A 57 0.10 9.24 -13.52
CA ALA A 57 -0.85 10.28 -13.91
C ALA A 57 -1.12 11.32 -12.81
N GLN A 58 -0.87 10.98 -11.54
CA GLN A 58 -0.94 11.90 -10.39
C GLN A 58 0.37 12.65 -10.11
N GLY A 59 1.43 12.42 -10.89
CA GLY A 59 2.69 13.16 -10.80
C GLY A 59 3.82 12.42 -10.08
N VAL A 60 3.64 11.15 -9.70
CA VAL A 60 4.75 10.35 -9.16
C VAL A 60 5.85 10.21 -10.21
N SER A 61 7.09 10.46 -9.79
CA SER A 61 8.25 10.31 -10.64
C SER A 61 8.81 8.89 -10.53
N ALA A 62 9.23 8.34 -11.65
CA ALA A 62 9.90 7.05 -11.75
C ALA A 62 11.19 7.23 -12.53
N VAL A 63 12.22 6.47 -12.18
CA VAL A 63 13.41 6.42 -13.03
C VAL A 63 13.03 5.77 -14.36
N GLU A 64 13.50 6.34 -15.48
CA GLU A 64 13.29 5.72 -16.78
C GLU A 64 14.05 4.40 -16.84
N ARG A 65 13.36 3.33 -17.26
CA ARG A 65 14.02 2.07 -17.60
C ARG A 65 14.95 2.31 -18.79
N THR A 66 16.24 2.12 -18.58
CA THR A 66 17.26 2.21 -19.64
C THR A 66 17.80 0.82 -19.95
N THR A 67 18.52 0.67 -21.07
CA THR A 67 19.18 -0.60 -21.41
C THR A 67 20.21 -1.03 -20.37
N ASP A 68 20.70 -0.09 -19.58
CA ASP A 68 21.79 -0.29 -18.61
C ASP A 68 21.28 -0.40 -17.17
N PHE A 69 20.03 0.03 -16.91
CA PHE A 69 19.40 0.02 -15.60
C PHE A 69 17.92 -0.39 -15.70
N ASP A 70 17.56 -1.47 -15.01
CA ASP A 70 16.21 -2.04 -15.00
C ASP A 70 15.21 -1.29 -14.10
N TYR A 71 15.57 -0.10 -13.60
CA TYR A 71 14.81 0.53 -12.52
C TYR A 71 13.73 1.45 -13.05
N GLY A 72 12.52 0.88 -13.19
CA GLY A 72 11.24 1.60 -13.35
C GLY A 72 10.54 1.87 -12.02
N TYR A 73 11.30 2.00 -10.92
CA TYR A 73 10.77 2.13 -9.57
C TYR A 73 10.61 3.60 -9.18
N CYS A 74 9.72 3.86 -8.21
CA CYS A 74 9.49 5.18 -7.64
C CYS A 74 9.86 5.22 -6.15
N SER A 75 10.14 6.42 -5.65
CA SER A 75 10.21 6.66 -4.20
C SER A 75 8.80 6.62 -3.58
N TRP A 76 8.67 6.21 -2.32
CA TRP A 76 7.38 6.17 -1.62
C TRP A 76 7.45 6.53 -0.14
N TRP A 77 6.38 7.13 0.39
CA TRP A 77 6.32 7.68 1.74
C TRP A 77 6.20 6.63 2.85
N LEU A 78 6.89 6.87 3.96
CA LEU A 78 6.68 6.22 5.26
C LEU A 78 5.94 7.18 6.20
N ARG A 79 5.22 6.66 7.20
CA ARG A 79 4.56 7.52 8.19
C ARG A 79 5.51 8.15 9.21
N SER A 80 6.74 7.62 9.33
CA SER A 80 7.72 8.12 10.29
C SER A 80 8.09 9.57 9.94
N PRO A 81 8.15 10.49 10.93
CA PRO A 81 8.57 11.86 10.67
C PRO A 81 10.05 11.91 10.26
N GLY A 82 10.37 12.84 9.37
CA GLY A 82 11.74 13.14 8.96
C GLY A 82 12.46 14.09 9.93
N PHE A 83 13.65 14.53 9.54
CA PHE A 83 14.51 15.38 10.37
C PHE A 83 13.90 16.77 10.66
N LEU A 84 13.21 17.35 9.68
CA LEU A 84 12.46 18.60 9.84
C LEU A 84 10.99 18.32 10.11
N GLN A 85 10.31 19.22 10.83
CA GLN A 85 8.88 19.08 11.16
C GLN A 85 7.98 18.90 9.93
N LYS A 86 8.39 19.45 8.77
CA LYS A 86 7.65 19.34 7.51
C LYS A 86 8.02 18.11 6.67
N ASN A 87 8.94 17.27 7.15
CA ASN A 87 9.43 16.12 6.41
C ASN A 87 8.81 14.82 6.91
N ALA A 88 8.70 13.85 6.02
CA ALA A 88 8.47 12.45 6.34
C ALA A 88 9.60 11.57 5.79
N ASN A 89 9.85 10.44 6.43
CA ASN A 89 10.74 9.41 5.89
C ASN A 89 10.15 8.83 4.61
N TYR A 90 11.02 8.29 3.78
CA TYR A 90 10.62 7.63 2.55
C TYR A 90 11.59 6.49 2.22
N VAL A 91 11.18 5.63 1.31
CA VAL A 91 12.01 4.63 0.66
C VAL A 91 12.29 5.11 -0.77
N SER A 92 13.56 5.13 -1.17
CA SER A 92 13.95 5.56 -2.51
C SER A 92 13.62 4.53 -3.58
N GLU A 93 13.71 4.92 -4.84
CA GLU A 93 13.65 4.03 -6.01
C GLU A 93 14.70 2.90 -5.97
N SER A 94 15.78 3.09 -5.21
CA SER A 94 16.82 2.09 -4.95
C SER A 94 16.47 1.16 -3.77
N GLY A 95 15.32 1.34 -3.14
CA GLY A 95 14.89 0.58 -1.95
C GLY A 95 15.57 1.00 -0.65
N VAL A 96 16.23 2.15 -0.61
CA VAL A 96 16.96 2.65 0.57
C VAL A 96 16.08 3.61 1.36
N THR A 97 16.00 3.39 2.67
CA THR A 97 15.24 4.26 3.58
C THR A 97 16.02 5.55 3.87
N SER A 98 15.35 6.70 3.80
CA SER A 98 15.92 8.02 4.12
C SER A 98 15.27 8.61 5.37
N PHE A 99 16.02 8.65 6.47
CA PHE A 99 15.60 9.20 7.76
C PHE A 99 15.65 10.75 7.81
N TYR A 100 16.43 11.38 6.93
CA TYR A 100 16.39 12.83 6.78
C TYR A 100 15.01 13.27 6.24
N GLY A 101 14.42 12.38 5.44
CA GLY A 101 13.11 12.56 4.84
C GLY A 101 13.09 13.60 3.75
N ALA A 102 11.90 13.81 3.20
CA ALA A 102 11.60 14.85 2.23
C ALA A 102 10.34 15.61 2.66
N ALA A 103 10.18 16.84 2.18
CA ALA A 103 9.01 17.65 2.50
C ALA A 103 7.73 16.96 1.99
N VAL A 104 6.71 16.90 2.83
CA VAL A 104 5.48 16.13 2.56
C VAL A 104 4.60 16.70 1.44
N ASP A 105 4.93 17.90 0.96
CA ASP A 105 4.30 18.54 -0.20
C ASP A 105 4.95 18.16 -1.54
N ASN A 106 5.97 17.28 -1.52
CA ASN A 106 6.58 16.76 -2.74
C ASN A 106 5.66 15.73 -3.43
N LEU A 107 5.33 16.00 -4.70
CA LEU A 107 4.43 15.19 -5.52
C LEU A 107 5.11 14.01 -6.23
N ASP A 108 6.45 13.98 -6.24
CA ASP A 108 7.22 12.96 -6.96
C ASP A 108 7.17 11.58 -6.29
N PHE A 109 6.61 11.50 -5.08
CA PHE A 109 6.64 10.32 -4.21
C PHE A 109 5.29 9.60 -4.22
N GLY A 110 5.34 8.28 -4.42
CA GLY A 110 4.18 7.40 -4.33
C GLY A 110 3.77 7.07 -2.89
N VAL A 111 2.70 6.29 -2.79
CA VAL A 111 2.25 5.67 -1.54
C VAL A 111 2.17 4.16 -1.72
N ARG A 112 2.62 3.40 -0.72
CA ARG A 112 2.50 1.94 -0.68
C ARG A 112 1.67 1.55 0.55
N PRO A 113 0.34 1.40 0.39
CA PRO A 113 -0.53 1.08 1.51
C PRO A 113 -0.22 -0.30 2.08
N ALA A 114 -0.34 -0.44 3.40
CA ALA A 114 -0.18 -1.68 4.13
C ALA A 114 -1.45 -2.00 4.93
N MET A 115 -1.67 -3.30 5.16
CA MET A 115 -2.79 -3.84 5.92
C MET A 115 -2.33 -5.05 6.73
N TRP A 116 -2.70 -5.10 8.00
CA TRP A 116 -2.48 -6.27 8.85
C TRP A 116 -3.65 -7.24 8.69
N ILE A 117 -3.39 -8.41 8.14
CA ILE A 117 -4.40 -9.45 7.95
C ILE A 117 -4.21 -10.52 9.02
N ASN A 118 -5.25 -10.76 9.81
CA ASN A 118 -5.27 -11.93 10.67
C ASN A 118 -5.80 -13.15 9.89
N ILE A 119 -4.93 -14.14 9.69
CA ILE A 119 -5.25 -15.37 8.94
C ILE A 119 -5.67 -16.53 9.85
N THR A 120 -5.84 -16.32 11.16
CA THR A 120 -6.36 -17.38 12.04
C THR A 120 -7.84 -17.60 11.77
N ALA A 121 -8.19 -18.77 11.25
CA ALA A 121 -9.58 -19.21 11.13
C ALA A 121 -10.21 -19.35 12.52
N SER A 122 -11.42 -18.79 12.69
CA SER A 122 -12.28 -19.04 13.85
C SER A 122 -13.09 -20.32 13.67
#